data_AF-A0A380FDV5-F1
#
_entry.id   AF-A0A380FDV5-F1
#
_cell.length_a   1.000
_cell.length_b   1.000
_cell.length_c   1.000
_cell.angle_alpha   90.00
_cell.angle_beta   90.00
_cell.angle_gamma   90.00
#
_symmetry.space_group_name_H-M   'P 1'
#
loop_
_entity.id
_entity.type
_entity.pdbx_description
1 polymer ?
#
loop_
_entity_poly.entity_id
_entity_poly.type
_entity_poly.pdbx_seq_one_letter_code
_entity_poly.pdbx_strand_id
1 'polypeptide(L)'
;MISLKVIYQTWHIFGLEIKQLNYQGQVLPILLASYVLAQIEKGLNKVVHDSIKMLVVGPVALLITGFLSFIIIGPLALWLGTGITNGVTFVFEHAGWLGGAIYGLFYAPLVITGLHHMFLAVDFQLMGSELGGTYLWPILAISNICQGSAAFGAWYIYKKRKMGKEQGLAMTSGISGFLGVTEPAMFWCELAIKISIYCIYHYIRCIGCVYRR
;
A
#
# COMPACT_ATOMS: atom_id res chain seq x y z
N MET A 1 -17.49 17.94 -19.93
CA MET A 1 -16.36 17.13 -20.47
C MET A 1 -15.21 18.07 -20.79
N ILE A 2 -14.49 18.53 -19.77
CA ILE A 2 -13.29 19.37 -19.94
C ILE A 2 -12.11 18.40 -19.85
N SER A 3 -11.56 18.03 -21.00
CA SER A 3 -10.32 17.27 -21.09
C SER A 3 -9.19 18.20 -20.63
N LEU A 4 -8.87 18.20 -19.33
CA LEU A 4 -7.66 18.83 -18.81
C LEU A 4 -6.47 18.07 -19.40
N LYS A 5 -5.90 18.59 -20.50
CA LYS A 5 -4.57 18.19 -20.96
C LYS A 5 -3.61 18.54 -19.82
N VAL A 6 -3.15 17.54 -19.08
CA VAL A 6 -2.07 17.71 -18.11
C VAL A 6 -0.89 18.36 -18.84
N ILE A 7 -0.60 19.62 -18.51
CA ILE A 7 0.51 20.37 -19.10
C ILE A 7 1.78 19.86 -18.40
N TYR A 8 2.46 18.91 -19.03
CA TYR A 8 3.77 18.48 -18.56
C TYR A 8 4.78 19.56 -18.96
N GLN A 9 5.56 20.07 -17.99
CA GLN A 9 6.78 20.79 -18.35
C GLN A 9 7.70 19.81 -19.07
N THR A 10 8.36 20.24 -20.14
CA THR A 10 9.24 19.38 -20.93
C THR A 10 10.67 19.88 -20.85
N TRP A 11 11.60 18.98 -20.61
CA TRP A 11 13.02 19.24 -20.70
C TRP A 11 13.45 19.03 -22.14
N HIS A 12 14.13 20.02 -22.71
CA HIS A 12 14.75 19.92 -24.04
C HIS A 12 16.22 19.56 -23.84
N ILE A 13 16.53 18.26 -23.91
CA ILE A 13 17.89 17.75 -23.74
C ILE A 13 18.35 17.13 -25.05
N PHE A 14 19.39 17.69 -25.67
CA PHE A 14 19.97 17.19 -26.94
C PHE A 14 18.95 16.90 -28.06
N GLY A 15 17.89 17.72 -28.17
CA GLY A 15 16.84 17.57 -29.19
C GLY A 15 15.73 16.56 -28.85
N LEU A 16 15.78 15.93 -27.68
CA LEU A 16 14.72 15.08 -27.15
C LEU A 16 13.82 15.89 -26.21
N GLU A 17 12.50 15.80 -26.44
CA GLU A 17 11.49 16.33 -25.52
C GLU A 17 11.20 15.28 -24.44
N ILE A 18 11.73 15.50 -23.25
CA ILE A 18 11.51 14.62 -22.10
C ILE A 18 10.46 15.26 -21.20
N LYS A 19 9.34 14.57 -20.98
CA LYS A 19 8.31 15.06 -20.05
C LYS A 19 8.88 15.08 -18.63
N GLN A 20 8.78 16.22 -17.96
CA GLN A 20 9.07 16.40 -16.54
C GLN A 20 7.89 15.84 -15.75
N LEU A 21 7.97 14.53 -15.52
CA LEU A 21 6.97 13.82 -14.74
C LEU A 21 7.33 13.97 -13.27
N ASN A 22 6.38 14.39 -12.45
CA ASN A 22 6.56 14.40 -11.02
C ASN A 22 6.36 12.96 -10.49
N TYR A 23 7.45 12.31 -10.10
CA TYR A 23 7.42 10.97 -9.50
C TYR A 23 7.22 11.00 -7.98
N GLN A 24 7.02 12.17 -7.37
CA GLN A 24 6.75 12.25 -5.94
C GLN A 24 5.51 11.42 -5.58
N GLY A 25 5.68 10.54 -4.59
CA GLY A 25 4.62 9.67 -4.12
C GLY A 25 4.32 8.48 -5.03
N GLN A 26 5.07 8.23 -6.11
CA GLN A 26 4.82 7.06 -6.97
C GLN A 26 5.78 5.93 -6.65
N VAL A 27 5.24 4.75 -6.31
CA VAL A 27 6.04 3.57 -5.95
C VAL A 27 6.51 2.78 -7.17
N LEU A 28 5.70 2.70 -8.24
CA LEU A 28 6.06 1.95 -9.44
C LEU A 28 7.36 2.42 -10.11
N PRO A 29 7.59 3.75 -10.32
CA PRO A 29 8.85 4.22 -10.88
C PRO A 29 10.06 3.82 -10.03
N ILE A 30 9.94 3.89 -8.71
CA ILE A 30 11.03 3.57 -7.77
C ILE A 30 11.35 2.07 -7.78
N LEU A 31 10.32 1.20 -7.82
CA LEU A 31 10.52 -0.25 -7.91
C LEU A 31 11.21 -0.65 -9.22
N LEU A 32 10.76 -0.10 -10.34
CA LEU A 32 11.39 -0.36 -11.63
C LEU A 32 12.82 0.21 -11.70
N ALA A 33 13.04 1.42 -11.20
CA ALA A 33 14.36 2.06 -11.17
C ALA A 33 15.36 1.30 -10.28
N SER A 34 14.94 0.86 -9.09
CA SER A 34 15.80 0.08 -8.18
C SER A 34 16.15 -1.31 -8.75
N TYR A 35 15.21 -1.95 -9.45
CA TYR A 35 15.50 -3.20 -10.16
C TYR A 35 16.55 -2.98 -11.28
N VAL A 36 16.35 -1.96 -12.11
CA VAL A 36 17.29 -1.60 -13.18
C VAL A 36 18.67 -1.24 -12.62
N LEU A 37 18.71 -0.44 -11.56
CA LEU A 37 19.93 -0.08 -10.84
C LEU A 37 20.69 -1.33 -10.41
N ALA A 38 20.00 -2.27 -9.76
CA ALA A 38 20.61 -3.51 -9.29
C ALA A 38 21.17 -4.38 -10.44
N GLN A 39 20.53 -4.39 -11.61
CA GLN A 39 21.05 -5.10 -12.78
C GLN A 39 22.30 -4.42 -13.37
N ILE A 40 22.27 -3.09 -13.49
CA ILE A 40 23.39 -2.30 -14.00
C ILE A 40 24.59 -2.44 -13.06
N GLU A 41 24.37 -2.34 -11.75
CA GLU A 41 25.40 -2.48 -10.73
C GLU A 41 26.06 -3.86 -10.76
N LYS A 42 25.26 -4.94 -10.88
CA LYS A 42 25.78 -6.31 -11.06
C LYS A 42 26.59 -6.46 -12.34
N GLY A 43 26.21 -5.79 -13.42
CA GLY A 43 26.95 -5.78 -14.68
C GLY A 43 28.30 -5.07 -14.54
N LEU A 44 28.30 -3.85 -14.00
CA LEU A 44 29.50 -3.05 -13.74
C LEU A 44 30.47 -3.77 -12.79
N ASN A 45 29.97 -4.43 -11.76
CA ASN A 45 30.79 -5.18 -10.80
C ASN A 45 31.59 -6.33 -11.44
N LYS A 46 31.17 -6.85 -12.59
CA LYS A 46 31.90 -7.89 -13.35
C LYS A 46 33.01 -7.34 -14.23
N VAL A 47 32.90 -6.08 -14.65
CA VAL A 47 33.83 -5.46 -15.60
C VAL A 47 34.88 -4.59 -14.89
N VAL A 48 34.51 -3.95 -13.79
CA VAL A 48 35.35 -2.99 -13.07
C VAL A 48 36.28 -3.69 -12.08
N HIS A 49 37.57 -3.30 -12.11
CA HIS A 49 38.62 -3.82 -11.23
C HIS A 49 38.39 -3.43 -9.76
N ASP A 50 38.71 -4.34 -8.82
CA ASP A 50 38.35 -4.21 -7.40
C ASP A 50 38.90 -2.93 -6.74
N SER A 51 40.10 -2.48 -7.12
CA SER A 51 40.73 -1.28 -6.54
C SER A 51 39.96 0.03 -6.77
N ILE A 52 39.13 0.11 -7.81
CA ILE A 52 38.34 1.32 -8.15
C ILE A 52 36.83 1.10 -8.09
N LYS A 53 36.40 -0.11 -7.73
CA LYS A 53 35.00 -0.56 -7.79
C LYS A 53 34.06 0.32 -6.97
N MET A 54 34.43 0.65 -5.74
CA MET A 54 33.66 1.52 -4.85
C MET A 54 33.49 2.95 -5.39
N LEU A 55 34.43 3.43 -6.21
CA LEU A 55 34.41 4.79 -6.76
C LEU A 55 33.66 4.87 -8.07
N VAL A 56 33.71 3.82 -8.90
CA VAL A 56 33.16 3.85 -10.27
C VAL A 56 31.76 3.22 -10.33
N VAL A 57 31.55 2.07 -9.68
CA VAL A 57 30.33 1.28 -9.88
C VAL A 57 29.09 2.02 -9.39
N GLY A 58 29.11 2.54 -8.16
CA GLY A 58 27.97 3.24 -7.56
C GLY A 58 27.54 4.48 -8.36
N PRO A 59 28.45 5.46 -8.58
CA PRO A 59 28.10 6.68 -9.32
C PRO A 59 27.68 6.42 -10.77
N VAL A 60 28.36 5.52 -11.48
CA VAL A 60 28.01 5.21 -12.88
C VAL A 60 26.67 4.49 -12.96
N ALA A 61 26.41 3.52 -12.07
CA ALA A 61 25.13 2.82 -12.03
C ALA A 61 23.98 3.79 -11.73
N LEU A 62 24.16 4.70 -10.76
CA LEU A 62 23.17 5.73 -10.42
C LEU A 62 22.92 6.69 -11.58
N LEU A 63 23.97 7.15 -12.25
CA LEU A 63 23.87 8.12 -13.34
C LEU A 63 23.15 7.50 -14.55
N ILE A 64 23.53 6.29 -14.96
CA ILE A 64 22.84 5.56 -16.05
C ILE A 64 21.38 5.30 -15.67
N THR A 65 21.13 4.81 -14.45
CA THR A 65 19.75 4.56 -13.98
C THR A 65 18.94 5.85 -13.93
N GLY A 66 19.53 6.97 -13.53
CA GLY A 66 18.89 8.29 -13.54
C GLY A 66 18.40 8.68 -14.92
N PHE A 67 19.26 8.61 -15.94
CA PHE A 67 18.84 8.87 -17.33
C PHE A 67 17.76 7.89 -17.82
N LEU A 68 17.94 6.59 -17.56
CA LEU A 68 16.96 5.57 -17.92
C LEU A 68 15.61 5.79 -17.23
N SER A 69 15.65 6.34 -16.01
CA SER A 69 14.46 6.63 -15.20
C SER A 69 13.57 7.67 -15.87
N PHE A 70 14.16 8.74 -16.42
CA PHE A 70 13.39 9.78 -17.10
C PHE A 70 12.96 9.39 -18.51
N ILE A 71 13.78 8.64 -19.25
CA ILE A 71 13.52 8.32 -20.67
C ILE A 71 12.56 7.14 -20.82
N ILE A 72 12.74 6.06 -20.04
CA ILE A 72 12.03 4.79 -20.25
C ILE A 72 11.12 4.47 -19.07
N ILE A 73 11.67 4.47 -17.86
CA ILE A 73 10.95 3.97 -16.67
C ILE A 73 9.79 4.88 -16.34
N GLY A 74 9.96 6.19 -16.45
CA GLY A 74 8.92 7.17 -16.18
C GLY A 74 7.66 6.98 -17.01
N PRO A 75 7.75 7.04 -18.36
CA PRO A 75 6.61 6.79 -19.23
C PRO A 75 5.98 5.41 -19.02
N LEU A 76 6.80 4.37 -18.82
CA LEU A 76 6.32 3.00 -18.59
C LEU A 76 5.56 2.88 -17.26
N ALA A 77 6.13 3.43 -16.19
CA ALA A 77 5.56 3.41 -14.85
C ALA A 77 4.27 4.22 -14.78
N LEU A 78 4.20 5.36 -15.47
CA LEU A 78 2.95 6.12 -15.59
C LEU A 78 1.88 5.33 -16.32
N TRP A 79 2.21 4.70 -17.45
CA TRP A 79 1.24 3.90 -18.19
C TRP A 79 0.67 2.76 -17.34
N LEU A 80 1.54 2.03 -16.64
CA LEU A 80 1.14 0.98 -15.70
C LEU A 80 0.33 1.55 -14.52
N GLY A 81 0.80 2.65 -13.93
CA GLY A 81 0.17 3.32 -12.79
C GLY A 81 -1.24 3.81 -13.13
N THR A 82 -1.42 4.49 -14.25
CA THR A 82 -2.73 4.90 -14.75
C THR A 82 -3.64 3.70 -15.00
N GLY A 83 -3.12 2.59 -15.52
CA GLY A 83 -3.89 1.35 -15.68
C GLY A 83 -4.41 0.80 -14.35
N ILE A 84 -3.56 0.74 -13.33
CA ILE A 84 -3.94 0.29 -11.98
C ILE A 84 -4.93 1.26 -11.34
N THR A 85 -4.65 2.57 -11.35
CA THR A 85 -5.54 3.58 -10.80
C THR A 85 -6.92 3.52 -11.45
N ASN A 86 -6.98 3.44 -12.78
CA ASN A 86 -8.25 3.33 -13.51
C ASN A 86 -9.01 2.05 -13.16
N GLY A 87 -8.31 0.91 -13.03
CA GLY A 87 -8.93 -0.35 -12.63
C GLY A 87 -9.53 -0.29 -11.22
N VAL A 88 -8.79 0.28 -10.26
CA VAL A 88 -9.27 0.44 -8.87
C VAL A 88 -10.43 1.42 -8.82
N THR A 89 -10.29 2.61 -9.42
CA THR A 89 -11.34 3.63 -9.46
C THR A 89 -12.60 3.09 -10.15
N PHE A 90 -12.47 2.34 -11.25
CA PHE A 90 -13.61 1.71 -11.93
C PHE A 90 -14.39 0.79 -10.98
N VAL A 91 -13.69 -0.06 -10.22
CA VAL A 91 -14.33 -0.96 -9.26
C VAL A 91 -15.04 -0.18 -8.15
N PHE A 92 -14.41 0.85 -7.60
CA PHE A 92 -14.99 1.64 -6.51
C PHE A 92 -16.12 2.58 -6.97
N GLU A 93 -16.09 3.09 -8.20
CA GLU A 93 -17.17 3.88 -8.78
C GLU A 93 -18.41 3.04 -9.13
N HIS A 94 -18.22 1.83 -9.67
CA HIS A 94 -19.34 0.97 -10.09
C HIS A 94 -19.90 0.12 -8.94
N ALA A 95 -19.03 -0.38 -8.05
CA ALA A 95 -19.45 -1.19 -6.92
C ALA A 95 -19.75 -0.36 -5.67
N GLY A 96 -19.22 0.86 -5.54
CA GLY A 96 -19.46 1.76 -4.42
C GLY A 96 -19.24 1.08 -3.06
N TRP A 97 -20.26 1.11 -2.21
CA TRP A 97 -20.27 0.45 -0.90
C TRP A 97 -20.03 -1.07 -0.97
N LEU A 98 -20.43 -1.72 -2.08
CA LEU A 98 -20.25 -3.15 -2.29
C LEU A 98 -18.76 -3.49 -2.52
N GLY A 99 -18.04 -2.61 -3.22
CA GLY A 99 -16.59 -2.73 -3.44
C GLY A 99 -15.81 -2.66 -2.14
N GLY A 100 -16.16 -1.69 -1.28
CA GLY A 100 -15.59 -1.58 0.07
C GLY A 100 -15.93 -2.79 0.96
N ALA A 101 -17.14 -3.33 0.87
CA ALA A 101 -17.55 -4.52 1.63
C ALA A 101 -16.77 -5.78 1.20
N ILE A 102 -16.61 -6.00 -0.11
CA ILE A 102 -15.85 -7.12 -0.66
C ILE A 102 -14.37 -6.99 -0.29
N TYR A 103 -13.78 -5.81 -0.52
CA TYR A 103 -12.39 -5.54 -0.15
C TYR A 103 -12.16 -5.80 1.34
N GLY A 104 -13.06 -5.31 2.18
CA GLY A 104 -13.10 -5.58 3.61
C GLY A 104 -13.05 -7.03 4.03
N LEU A 105 -13.88 -7.85 3.36
CA LEU A 105 -13.99 -9.27 3.63
C LEU A 105 -12.70 -10.02 3.27
N PHE A 106 -12.06 -9.64 2.16
CA PHE A 106 -10.79 -10.23 1.73
C PHE A 106 -9.57 -9.64 2.47
N TYR A 107 -9.71 -8.45 3.06
CA TYR A 107 -8.60 -7.78 3.75
C TYR A 107 -8.12 -8.59 4.97
N ALA A 108 -9.03 -9.12 5.80
CA ALA A 108 -8.65 -9.89 6.99
C ALA A 108 -7.77 -11.14 6.67
N PRO A 109 -8.13 -12.00 5.70
CA PRO A 109 -7.22 -13.06 5.24
C PRO A 109 -5.87 -12.54 4.72
N LEU A 110 -5.86 -11.42 3.98
CA LEU A 110 -4.63 -10.83 3.44
C LEU A 110 -3.71 -10.25 4.52
N VAL A 111 -4.27 -9.79 5.63
CA VAL A 111 -3.50 -9.38 6.82
C VAL A 111 -2.81 -10.57 7.45
N ILE A 112 -3.53 -11.69 7.62
CA ILE A 112 -2.98 -12.94 8.16
C ILE A 112 -1.82 -13.45 7.30
N THR A 113 -1.91 -13.35 5.97
CA THR A 113 -0.84 -13.78 5.06
C THR A 113 0.24 -12.73 4.83
N GLY A 114 0.10 -11.51 5.36
CA GLY A 114 1.03 -10.40 5.12
C GLY A 114 0.97 -9.78 3.72
N LEU A 115 0.14 -10.31 2.81
CA LEU A 115 0.02 -9.80 1.43
C LEU A 115 -0.60 -8.39 1.36
N HIS A 116 -1.25 -7.94 2.44
CA HIS A 116 -1.84 -6.61 2.53
C HIS A 116 -0.82 -5.47 2.30
N HIS A 117 0.47 -5.66 2.57
CA HIS A 117 1.50 -4.66 2.29
C HIS A 117 1.64 -4.33 0.79
N MET A 118 1.18 -5.20 -0.10
CA MET A 118 1.18 -4.91 -1.55
C MET A 118 0.23 -3.75 -1.90
N PHE A 119 -0.79 -3.49 -1.07
CA PHE A 119 -1.71 -2.36 -1.28
C PHE A 119 -1.05 -1.01 -1.04
N LEU A 120 0.06 -0.93 -0.29
CA LEU A 120 0.79 0.33 -0.09
C LEU A 120 1.28 0.91 -1.42
N ALA A 121 1.76 0.06 -2.33
CA ALA A 121 2.18 0.50 -3.66
C ALA A 121 1.02 1.10 -4.47
N VAL A 122 -0.16 0.51 -4.33
CA VAL A 122 -1.40 0.98 -4.95
C VAL A 122 -1.85 2.30 -4.31
N ASP A 123 -1.84 2.40 -2.98
CA ASP A 123 -2.22 3.60 -2.23
C ASP A 123 -1.37 4.81 -2.63
N PHE A 124 -0.05 4.65 -2.65
CA PHE A 124 0.85 5.72 -3.06
C PHE A 124 0.62 6.12 -4.52
N GLN A 125 0.35 5.15 -5.41
CA GLN A 125 -0.01 5.45 -6.79
C GLN A 125 -1.34 6.24 -6.89
N LEU A 126 -2.34 5.91 -6.08
CA LEU A 126 -3.60 6.67 -6.01
C LEU A 126 -3.39 8.07 -5.43
N MET A 127 -2.56 8.23 -4.41
CA MET A 127 -2.21 9.54 -3.84
C MET A 127 -1.51 10.46 -4.85
N GLY A 128 -0.67 9.89 -5.72
CA GLY A 128 -0.01 10.61 -6.81
C GLY A 128 -0.91 10.86 -8.04
N SER A 129 -2.16 10.39 -8.02
CA SER A 129 -3.14 10.59 -9.10
C SER A 129 -3.99 11.85 -8.87
N GLU A 130 -4.87 12.18 -9.83
CA GLU A 130 -5.81 13.32 -9.71
C GLU A 130 -6.75 13.23 -8.49
N LEU A 131 -6.90 12.03 -7.91
CA LEU A 131 -7.66 11.82 -6.69
C LEU A 131 -7.06 12.53 -5.47
N GLY A 132 -5.73 12.69 -5.43
CA GLY A 132 -5.01 13.32 -4.31
C GLY A 132 -5.09 12.56 -2.97
N GLY A 133 -5.56 11.31 -2.98
CA GLY A 133 -5.80 10.49 -1.79
C GLY A 133 -6.06 9.03 -2.15
N THR A 134 -6.56 8.23 -1.20
CA THR A 134 -6.90 6.81 -1.42
C THR A 134 -8.19 6.43 -0.69
N TYR A 135 -9.01 5.61 -1.34
CA TYR A 135 -10.23 5.03 -0.76
C TYR A 135 -9.93 3.92 0.26
N LEU A 136 -8.73 3.33 0.22
CA LEU A 136 -8.39 2.16 1.03
C LEU A 136 -8.06 2.53 2.48
N TRP A 137 -7.44 3.69 2.73
CA TRP A 137 -7.02 4.07 4.09
C TRP A 137 -8.16 4.24 5.09
N PRO A 138 -9.28 4.92 4.76
CA PRO A 138 -10.44 4.99 5.66
C PRO A 138 -11.00 3.60 6.00
N ILE A 139 -11.02 2.71 5.00
CA ILE A 139 -11.46 1.32 5.12
C ILE A 139 -10.52 0.54 6.06
N LEU A 140 -9.20 0.74 5.95
CA LEU A 140 -8.20 0.17 6.86
C LEU A 140 -8.33 0.71 8.30
N ALA A 141 -8.50 2.02 8.46
CA ALA A 141 -8.63 2.66 9.77
C ALA A 141 -9.82 2.11 10.55
N ILE A 142 -10.98 1.95 9.89
CA ILE A 142 -12.17 1.35 10.50
C ILE A 142 -11.90 -0.11 10.87
N SER A 143 -11.13 -0.85 10.07
CA SER A 143 -10.78 -2.25 10.34
C SER A 143 -9.96 -2.36 11.61
N ASN A 144 -8.96 -1.49 11.76
CA ASN A 144 -8.09 -1.46 12.93
C ASN A 144 -8.87 -1.13 14.21
N ILE A 145 -9.78 -0.15 14.14
CA ILE A 145 -10.68 0.21 15.24
C ILE A 145 -11.61 -0.95 15.62
N CYS A 146 -12.19 -1.64 14.64
CA CYS A 146 -13.04 -2.81 14.88
C CYS A 146 -12.25 -3.93 15.56
N GLN A 147 -11.07 -4.27 15.07
CA GLN A 147 -10.24 -5.34 15.62
C GLN A 147 -9.71 -5.00 17.03
N GLY A 148 -9.29 -3.76 17.25
CA GLY A 148 -8.93 -3.26 18.60
C GLY A 148 -10.11 -3.38 19.57
N SER A 149 -11.30 -2.98 19.14
CA SER A 149 -12.54 -3.08 19.93
C SER A 149 -12.93 -4.53 20.24
N ALA A 150 -12.77 -5.44 19.28
CA ALA A 150 -13.02 -6.87 19.48
C ALA A 150 -12.06 -7.49 20.50
N ALA A 151 -10.78 -7.11 20.48
CA ALA A 151 -9.81 -7.52 21.48
C ALA A 151 -10.14 -7.00 22.89
N PHE A 152 -10.66 -5.75 23.01
CA PHE A 152 -11.19 -5.27 24.29
C PHE A 152 -12.46 -6.01 24.74
N GLY A 153 -13.32 -6.42 23.80
CA GLY A 153 -14.45 -7.30 24.08
C GLY A 153 -14.00 -8.66 24.62
N ALA A 154 -12.98 -9.26 24.01
CA ALA A 154 -12.37 -10.51 24.47
C ALA A 154 -11.74 -10.34 25.87
N TRP A 155 -11.04 -9.24 26.12
CA TRP A 155 -10.50 -8.89 27.43
C TRP A 155 -11.57 -8.89 28.53
N TYR A 156 -12.74 -8.30 28.25
CA TYR A 156 -13.85 -8.28 29.22
C TYR A 156 -14.38 -9.69 29.52
N ILE A 157 -14.47 -10.56 28.52
CA ILE A 157 -14.89 -11.95 28.68
C ILE A 157 -13.85 -12.75 29.49
N TYR A 158 -12.56 -12.61 29.16
CA TYR A 158 -11.48 -13.30 29.89
C TYR A 158 -11.36 -12.83 31.34
N LYS A 159 -11.59 -11.54 31.60
CA LYS A 159 -11.68 -10.99 32.95
C LYS A 159 -12.82 -11.66 33.75
N LYS A 160 -14.00 -11.86 33.15
CA LYS A 160 -15.11 -12.58 33.81
C LYS A 160 -14.81 -14.05 34.07
N ARG A 161 -14.06 -14.71 33.16
CA ARG A 161 -13.69 -16.13 33.28
C ARG A 161 -12.44 -16.38 34.15
N LYS A 162 -11.85 -15.34 34.74
CA LYS A 162 -10.60 -15.40 35.54
C LYS A 162 -9.41 -16.02 34.78
N MET A 163 -9.34 -15.77 33.48
CA MET A 163 -8.27 -16.24 32.58
C MET A 163 -7.16 -15.19 32.50
N GLY A 164 -6.25 -15.20 33.48
CA GLY A 164 -5.28 -14.12 33.70
C GLY A 164 -4.26 -13.94 32.57
N LYS A 165 -3.83 -15.02 31.91
CA LYS A 165 -2.85 -14.95 30.81
C LYS A 165 -3.48 -14.33 29.55
N GLU A 166 -4.67 -14.81 29.21
CA GLU A 166 -5.46 -14.41 28.05
C GLU A 166 -5.99 -12.98 28.20
N GLN A 167 -6.31 -12.56 29.43
CA GLN A 167 -6.66 -11.18 29.75
C GLN A 167 -5.50 -10.22 29.43
N GLY A 168 -4.28 -10.52 29.88
CA GLY A 168 -3.11 -9.67 29.60
C GLY A 168 -2.82 -9.54 28.10
N LEU A 169 -2.92 -10.66 27.37
CA LEU A 169 -2.76 -10.71 25.92
C LEU A 169 -3.84 -9.92 25.18
N ALA A 170 -5.11 -10.06 25.59
CA ALA A 170 -6.22 -9.35 24.96
C ALA A 170 -6.14 -7.82 25.15
N MET A 171 -5.71 -7.36 26.33
CA MET A 171 -5.54 -5.94 26.61
C MET A 171 -4.42 -5.32 25.76
N THR A 172 -3.26 -5.96 25.72
CA THR A 172 -2.10 -5.49 24.95
C THR A 172 -2.37 -5.54 23.44
N SER A 173 -3.05 -6.59 22.98
CA SER A 173 -3.48 -6.73 21.58
C SER A 173 -4.54 -5.69 21.18
N GLY A 174 -5.46 -5.33 22.08
CA GLY A 174 -6.46 -4.28 21.82
C GLY A 174 -5.85 -2.88 21.68
N ILE A 175 -4.86 -2.56 22.52
CA ILE A 175 -4.09 -1.31 22.39
C ILE A 175 -3.32 -1.31 21.07
N SER A 176 -2.67 -2.42 20.72
CA SER A 176 -1.96 -2.58 19.45
C SER A 176 -2.89 -2.36 18.25
N GLY A 177 -4.10 -2.92 18.28
CA GLY A 177 -5.09 -2.76 17.22
C GLY A 177 -5.51 -1.31 17.00
N PHE A 178 -5.68 -0.52 18.07
CA PHE A 178 -5.95 0.93 17.93
C PHE A 178 -4.76 1.74 17.42
N LEU A 179 -3.54 1.28 17.69
CA LEU A 179 -2.32 1.87 17.11
C LEU A 179 -2.09 1.45 15.65
N GLY A 180 -2.96 0.61 15.10
CA GLY A 180 -2.92 0.17 13.71
C GLY A 180 -2.13 -1.11 13.46
N VAL A 181 -1.66 -1.78 14.52
CA VAL A 181 -0.96 -3.07 14.47
C VAL A 181 -1.93 -4.16 14.92
N THR A 182 -2.52 -4.84 13.96
CA THR A 182 -3.64 -5.75 14.19
C THR A 182 -3.27 -7.22 14.28
N GLU A 183 -2.07 -7.61 13.84
CA GLU A 183 -1.64 -9.02 13.89
C GLU A 183 -1.83 -9.67 15.28
N PRO A 184 -1.42 -9.05 16.41
CA PRO A 184 -1.61 -9.69 17.70
C PRO A 184 -3.09 -9.85 18.07
N ALA A 185 -3.97 -8.91 17.69
CA ALA A 185 -5.40 -9.04 17.96
C ALA A 185 -6.02 -10.20 17.17
N MET A 186 -5.70 -10.30 15.88
CA MET A 186 -6.23 -11.33 14.99
C MET A 186 -5.78 -12.73 15.41
N PHE A 187 -4.48 -12.92 15.68
CA PHE A 187 -3.93 -14.24 16.02
C PHE A 187 -4.28 -14.68 17.44
N TRP A 188 -4.21 -13.79 18.43
CA TRP A 188 -4.34 -14.19 19.84
C TRP A 188 -5.78 -14.14 20.37
N CYS A 189 -6.63 -13.27 19.84
CA CYS A 189 -8.01 -13.13 20.31
C CYS A 189 -9.03 -13.65 19.30
N GLU A 190 -8.96 -13.21 18.05
CA GLU A 190 -10.08 -13.44 17.14
C GLU A 190 -10.13 -14.85 16.55
N LEU A 191 -8.97 -15.42 16.18
CA LEU A 191 -8.87 -16.82 15.74
C LEU A 191 -9.30 -17.79 16.86
N ALA A 192 -8.96 -17.45 18.11
CA ALA A 192 -9.29 -18.24 19.29
C ALA A 192 -10.80 -18.25 19.61
N ILE A 193 -11.51 -17.16 19.33
CA ILE A 193 -12.95 -17.02 19.66
C ILE A 193 -13.86 -17.21 18.43
N LYS A 194 -13.31 -17.49 17.24
CA LYS A 194 -14.07 -17.55 15.95
C LYS A 194 -14.88 -16.27 15.65
N ILE A 195 -14.52 -15.14 16.26
CA ILE A 195 -15.24 -13.86 16.18
C ILE A 195 -14.79 -12.99 15.00
N SER A 196 -13.68 -13.33 14.30
CA SER A 196 -13.25 -12.56 13.12
C SER A 196 -14.37 -12.37 12.09
N ILE A 197 -15.28 -13.34 11.93
CA ILE A 197 -16.43 -13.22 11.01
C ILE A 197 -17.44 -12.16 11.50
N TYR A 198 -17.68 -12.05 12.80
CA TYR A 198 -18.57 -11.03 13.38
C TYR A 198 -17.98 -9.62 13.28
N CYS A 199 -16.67 -9.50 13.43
CA CYS A 199 -15.95 -8.23 13.26
C CYS A 199 -16.04 -7.76 11.79
N ILE A 200 -15.89 -8.67 10.83
CA ILE A 200 -16.13 -8.43 9.39
C ILE A 200 -17.59 -8.03 9.12
N TYR A 201 -18.57 -8.67 9.78
CA TYR A 201 -19.99 -8.33 9.61
C TYR A 201 -20.33 -6.92 10.12
N HIS A 202 -19.74 -6.51 11.25
CA HIS A 202 -19.91 -5.17 11.81
C HIS A 202 -19.18 -4.11 10.97
N TYR A 203 -18.03 -4.49 10.43
CA TYR A 203 -17.22 -3.70 9.51
C TYR A 203 -17.94 -3.39 8.18
N ILE A 204 -18.57 -4.39 7.55
CA ILE A 204 -19.40 -4.21 6.35
C ILE A 204 -20.57 -3.24 6.62
N ARG A 205 -21.18 -3.29 7.81
CA ARG A 205 -22.23 -2.36 8.23
C ARG A 205 -21.73 -0.91 8.37
N CYS A 206 -20.52 -0.73 8.90
CA CYS A 206 -19.91 0.61 9.03
C CYS A 206 -19.52 1.19 7.67
N ILE A 207 -18.94 0.39 6.77
CA ILE A 207 -18.60 0.82 5.40
C ILE A 207 -19.84 1.20 4.61
N GLY A 208 -20.91 0.40 4.71
CA GLY A 208 -22.21 0.71 4.08
C GLY A 208 -22.84 2.02 4.58
N CYS A 209 -22.42 2.54 5.73
CA CYS A 209 -22.86 3.84 6.26
C CYS A 209 -21.98 5.00 5.76
N VAL A 210 -20.67 4.75 5.57
CA VAL A 210 -19.70 5.75 5.08
C VAL A 210 -19.86 6.01 3.57
N TYR A 211 -20.18 4.97 2.79
CA TYR A 211 -20.32 5.06 1.32
C TYR A 211 -21.77 5.31 0.83
N ARG A 212 -22.72 5.64 1.72
CA ARG A 212 -24.12 5.94 1.38
C ARG A 212 -24.35 7.44 1.10
N ARG A 213 -23.43 8.08 0.37
CA ARG A 213 -23.63 9.42 -0.19
C ARG A 213 -23.29 9.43 -1.66
#